data_AF-A0A3D2MGQ2-F1
#
_entry.id   AF-A0A3D2MGQ2-F1
#
_cell.length_a   1.000
_cell.length_b   1.000
_cell.length_c   1.000
_cell.angle_alpha   90.00
_cell.angle_beta   90.00
_cell.angle_gamma   90.00
#
_symmetry.space_group_name_H-M   'P 1'
#
loop_
_entity.id
_entity.type
_entity.pdbx_description
1 polymer ?
#
loop_
_entity_poly.entity_id
_entity_poly.type
_entity_poly.pdbx_seq_one_letter_code
_entity_poly.pdbx_strand_id
1 'polypeptide(L)'
;FHASEIVLLGALLADVPHSISVPISGTSSNIDMKERLKEMDIHSSRYEGPTGMIGVLQDGFRRAAIPAASIWAAAPHYLAAT
;
A
#
# COMPACT_ATOMS: atom_id res chain seq x y z
N PHE A 1 -4.03 -11.25 20.65
CA PHE A 1 -2.78 -10.98 19.88
C PHE A 1 -2.30 -9.58 20.23
N HIS A 2 -1.01 -9.40 20.52
CA HIS A 2 -0.39 -8.09 20.75
C HIS A 2 0.49 -7.76 19.53
N ALA A 3 -0.11 -7.27 18.45
CA ALA A 3 0.64 -6.83 17.28
C ALA A 3 1.18 -5.43 17.50
N SER A 4 2.47 -5.22 17.26
CA SER A 4 3.11 -3.90 17.38
C SER A 4 2.94 -3.04 16.14
N GLU A 5 2.84 -3.66 14.96
CA GLU A 5 2.67 -2.98 13.66
C GLU A 5 1.89 -3.88 12.69
N ILE A 6 1.27 -3.26 11.68
CA ILE A 6 0.53 -3.94 10.61
C ILE A 6 1.07 -3.51 9.25
N VAL A 7 1.27 -4.47 8.33
CA VAL A 7 1.58 -4.20 6.93
C VAL A 7 0.51 -4.83 6.06
N LEU A 8 -0.19 -3.99 5.29
CA LEU A 8 -1.24 -4.40 4.36
C LEU A 8 -0.65 -4.45 2.95
N LEU A 9 -0.82 -5.57 2.25
CA LEU A 9 -0.31 -5.75 0.89
C LEU A 9 -1.46 -5.81 -0.11
N GLY A 10 -1.32 -5.07 -1.21
CA GLY A 10 -2.29 -5.05 -2.29
C GLY A 10 -1.62 -4.94 -3.65
N ALA A 11 -2.42 -5.12 -4.70
CA ALA A 11 -2.03 -4.86 -6.07
C ALA A 11 -3.21 -4.24 -6.82
N LEU A 12 -2.91 -3.45 -7.83
CA LEU A 12 -3.89 -2.82 -8.71
C LEU A 12 -3.45 -2.96 -10.17
N LEU A 13 -4.41 -3.09 -11.08
CA LEU A 13 -4.13 -3.15 -12.51
C LEU A 13 -3.78 -1.75 -13.03
N ALA A 14 -2.68 -1.64 -13.77
CA ALA A 14 -2.15 -0.39 -14.28
C ALA A 14 -1.55 -0.56 -15.69
N ASP A 15 -1.35 0.56 -16.37
CA ASP A 15 -0.67 0.67 -17.67
C ASP A 15 0.85 0.59 -17.49
N VAL A 16 1.33 -0.60 -17.11
CA VAL A 16 2.75 -0.90 -16.91
C VAL A 16 3.18 -2.15 -17.69
N PRO A 17 4.36 -2.16 -18.33
CA PRO A 17 4.87 -3.35 -19.01
C PRO A 17 5.31 -4.42 -17.99
N HIS A 18 5.19 -5.70 -18.34
CA HIS A 18 5.63 -6.83 -17.52
C HIS A 18 7.15 -7.02 -17.51
N SER A 19 7.87 -6.26 -18.33
CA SER A 19 9.32 -6.34 -18.52
C SER A 19 10.12 -5.35 -17.68
N ILE A 20 9.47 -4.49 -16.90
CA ILE A 20 10.15 -3.55 -15.99
C ILE A 20 10.00 -4.02 -14.54
N SER A 21 10.86 -3.49 -13.67
CA SER A 21 10.67 -3.61 -12.22
C SER A 21 9.29 -3.12 -11.81
N VAL A 22 8.60 -3.89 -10.96
CA VAL A 22 7.24 -3.60 -10.54
C VAL A 22 7.19 -2.26 -9.79
N PRO A 23 6.42 -1.26 -10.28
CA PRO A 23 6.25 -0.02 -9.55
C PRO A 23 5.51 -0.28 -8.23
N ILE A 24 6.12 0.18 -7.13
CA ILE A 24 5.58 0.06 -5.78
C ILE A 24 5.21 1.44 -5.25
N SER A 25 4.02 1.55 -4.66
CA SER A 25 3.61 2.72 -3.88
C SER A 25 3.19 2.28 -2.49
N GLY A 26 3.24 3.19 -1.52
CA GLY A 26 2.85 2.85 -0.15
C GLY A 26 2.39 4.05 0.64
N THR A 27 1.52 3.81 1.62
CA THR A 27 0.93 4.88 2.43
C THR A 27 0.91 4.48 3.89
N SER A 28 1.19 5.44 4.77
CA SER A 28 1.04 5.29 6.21
C SER A 28 0.65 6.64 6.85
N SER A 29 -0.18 6.58 7.89
CA SER A 29 -0.45 7.72 8.76
C SER A 29 0.49 7.81 9.96
N ASN A 30 1.27 6.76 10.24
CA ASN A 30 2.30 6.75 11.28
C ASN A 30 3.61 7.31 10.71
N ILE A 31 4.28 8.19 11.47
CA ILE A 31 5.49 8.91 11.05
C ILE A 31 6.66 7.94 10.81
N ASP A 32 6.93 7.03 11.74
CA ASP A 32 8.08 6.13 11.68
C ASP A 32 7.96 5.17 10.49
N MET A 33 6.77 4.62 10.27
CA MET A 33 6.51 3.77 9.11
C MET A 33 6.59 4.55 7.79
N LYS A 34 6.23 5.84 7.76
CA LYS A 34 6.34 6.68 6.56
C LYS A 34 7.80 6.94 6.19
N GLU A 35 8.66 7.22 7.17
CA GLU A 35 10.10 7.37 6.91
C GLU A 35 10.72 6.05 6.43
N ARG A 36 10.35 4.92 7.03
CA ARG A 36 10.78 3.58 6.56
C ARG A 36 10.39 3.32 5.10
N LEU A 37 9.18 3.69 4.67
CA LEU A 37 8.78 3.58 3.26
C LEU A 37 9.67 4.43 2.35
N LYS A 38 9.99 5.66 2.77
CA LYS A 38 10.85 6.57 2.01
C LYS A 38 12.29 6.06 1.91
N GLU A 39 12.84 5.46 2.96
CA GLU A 39 14.16 4.81 2.94
C GLU A 39 14.22 3.64 1.94
N MET A 40 13.07 2.99 1.69
CA MET A 40 12.92 1.93 0.69
C MET A 40 12.60 2.44 -0.72
N ASP A 41 12.66 3.75 -0.95
CA ASP A 41 12.25 4.41 -2.20
C ASP A 41 10.77 4.14 -2.58
N ILE A 42 9.92 3.89 -1.58
CA ILE A 42 8.48 3.72 -1.76
C ILE A 42 7.80 5.06 -1.55
N HIS A 43 7.27 5.62 -2.63
CA HIS A 43 6.60 6.91 -2.59
C HIS A 43 5.13 6.81 -2.21
N SER A 44 4.63 7.89 -1.58
CA SER A 44 3.24 8.01 -1.16
C SER A 44 2.28 8.03 -2.34
N SER A 45 1.21 7.23 -2.26
CA SER A 45 0.10 7.36 -3.20
C SER A 45 -0.61 8.71 -3.04
N ARG A 46 -0.98 9.34 -4.16
CA ARG A 46 -1.84 10.54 -4.23
C ARG A 46 -3.28 10.21 -4.64
N TYR A 47 -3.65 8.93 -4.54
CA TYR A 47 -4.97 8.47 -4.96
C TYR A 47 -6.07 9.04 -4.05
N GLU A 48 -7.07 9.64 -4.68
CA GLU A 48 -8.33 10.04 -4.06
C GLU A 48 -9.49 9.38 -4.82
N GLY A 49 -10.32 8.59 -4.13
CA GLY A 49 -11.38 7.81 -4.75
C GLY A 49 -11.93 6.71 -3.84
N PRO A 50 -12.80 5.83 -4.36
CA PRO A 50 -13.34 4.70 -3.60
C PRO A 50 -12.21 3.79 -3.10
N THR A 51 -12.32 3.31 -1.86
CA THR A 51 -11.36 2.39 -1.26
C THR A 51 -11.99 1.05 -0.92
N GLY A 52 -11.17 0.00 -0.88
CA GLY A 52 -11.58 -1.34 -0.49
C GLY A 52 -11.32 -1.65 0.98
N MET A 53 -11.35 -2.94 1.30
CA MET A 53 -11.10 -3.46 2.66
C MET A 53 -9.76 -2.97 3.26
N ILE A 54 -8.70 -2.85 2.45
CA ILE A 54 -7.39 -2.35 2.93
C ILE A 54 -7.51 -0.92 3.48
N GLY A 55 -8.23 -0.03 2.80
CA GLY A 55 -8.44 1.34 3.28
C GLY A 55 -9.26 1.39 4.57
N VAL A 56 -10.30 0.54 4.67
CA VAL A 56 -11.11 0.42 5.90
C VAL A 56 -10.28 -0.11 7.07
N LEU A 57 -9.46 -1.14 6.84
CA LEU A 57 -8.57 -1.69 7.86
C LEU A 57 -7.53 -0.66 8.30
N GLN A 58 -6.92 0.06 7.36
CA GLN A 58 -5.95 1.10 7.67
C GLN A 58 -6.58 2.22 8.53
N ASP A 59 -7.81 2.65 8.22
CA ASP A 59 -8.54 3.60 9.05
C ASP A 59 -8.86 3.03 10.44
N GLY A 60 -9.25 1.76 10.53
CA GLY A 60 -9.49 1.06 11.79
C GLY A 60 -8.26 1.00 12.68
N PHE A 61 -7.10 0.61 12.13
CA PHE A 61 -5.83 0.57 12.87
C PHE A 61 -5.38 1.96 13.30
N ARG A 62 -5.55 2.97 12.43
CA ARG A 62 -5.30 4.38 12.79
C ARG A 62 -6.15 4.81 13.99
N ARG A 63 -7.45 4.49 14.02
CA ARG A 63 -8.34 4.80 15.15
C ARG A 63 -7.98 4.02 16.42
N ALA A 64 -7.47 2.80 16.27
CA ALA A 64 -6.99 1.98 17.37
C ALA A 64 -5.57 2.33 17.85
N ALA A 65 -4.94 3.36 17.25
CA ALA A 65 -3.55 3.75 17.51
C ALA A 65 -2.52 2.62 17.27
N ILE A 66 -2.82 1.70 16.35
CA ILE A 66 -1.91 0.64 15.91
C ILE A 66 -1.20 1.14 14.65
N PRO A 67 0.15 1.23 14.64
CA PRO A 67 0.90 1.60 13.44
C PRO A 67 0.58 0.66 12.27
N ALA A 68 0.20 1.24 11.14
CA ALA A 68 -0.13 0.49 9.94
C ALA A 68 0.36 1.19 8.67
N ALA A 69 0.88 0.41 7.73
CA ALA A 69 1.21 0.85 6.38
C ALA A 69 0.53 -0.05 5.34
N SER A 70 0.20 0.52 4.18
CA SER A 70 -0.18 -0.25 3.00
C SER A 70 0.87 -0.12 1.90
N ILE A 71 1.10 -1.22 1.17
CA ILE A 71 2.01 -1.29 0.03
C ILE A 71 1.23 -1.87 -1.16
N TRP A 72 1.36 -1.23 -2.31
CA TRP A 72 0.61 -1.52 -3.52
C TRP A 72 1.53 -1.73 -4.70
N ALA A 73 1.42 -2.89 -5.34
CA ALA A 73 2.09 -3.19 -6.60
C ALA A 73 1.22 -2.80 -7.81
N ALA A 74 1.81 -2.15 -8.80
CA ALA A 74 1.19 -1.93 -10.10
C ALA A 74 1.37 -3.18 -10.98
N ALA A 75 0.29 -3.93 -11.19
CA ALA A 75 0.27 -5.12 -12.05
C ALA A 75 -0.17 -4.75 -13.48
N PRO A 76 0.47 -5.29 -14.53
CA PRO A 76 0.04 -5.06 -15.91
C PRO A 76 -1.42 -5.49 -16.12
N HIS A 77 -2.27 -4.59 -16.60
CA HIS A 77 -3.70 -4.87 -16.76
C HIS A 77 -4.00 -6.04 -17.72
N TYR A 78 -3.14 -6.31 -18.70
CA TYR A 78 -3.30 -7.39 -19.69
C TYR A 78 -2.85 -8.76 -19.17
N LEU A 79 -2.30 -8.84 -17.95
CA LEU A 79 -2.01 -10.10 -17.26
C LEU A 79 -3.18 -10.55 -16.37
N ALA A 80 -4.27 -9.78 -16.29
CA ALA A 80 -5.46 -10.20 -15.56
C ALA A 80 -5.90 -11.57 -16.11
N ALA A 81 -5.75 -12.59 -15.27
CA ALA A 81 -5.87 -13.98 -15.68
C ALA A 81 -7.25 -14.28 -16.24
N THR A 82 -7.25 -15.11 -17.29
CA THR A 82 -8.40 -15.92 -17.72
C THR A 82 -8.80 -16.89 -16.61
#